data_AF-A0A7J0GJP8-F1
#
_entry.id   AF-A0A7J0GJP8-F1
#
_cell.length_a   1.000
_cell.length_b   1.000
_cell.length_c   1.000
_cell.angle_alpha   90.00
_cell.angle_beta   90.00
_cell.angle_gamma   90.00
#
_symmetry.space_group_name_H-M   'P 1'
#
loop_
_entity.id
_entity.type
_entity.pdbx_description
1 polymer ?
#
loop_
_entity_poly.entity_id
_entity_poly.type
_entity_poly.pdbx_seq_one_letter_code
_entity_poly.pdbx_strand_id
1 'polypeptide(L)' 'MDSAEEKYAAFEETVNRTVYVDNLSPLVTEAVLKTAFNQFGNVEKVEFIANFTQLRSTSRCALVEMQNPKQASLLLFCL' A
#
# COMPACT_ATOMS: atom_id res chain seq x y z
N MET A 1 4.14 19.57 21.57
CA MET A 1 5.07 18.45 21.34
C MET A 1 4.21 17.22 21.42
N ASP A 2 3.81 16.66 20.29
CA ASP A 2 3.06 15.39 20.31
C ASP A 2 3.93 14.34 21.01
N SER A 3 3.34 13.64 21.99
CA SER A 3 4.03 12.58 22.74
C SER A 3 4.46 11.49 21.76
N ALA A 4 5.53 10.75 22.09
CA ALA A 4 5.97 9.61 21.28
C ALA A 4 4.84 8.59 21.06
N GLU A 5 3.93 8.47 22.02
CA GLU A 5 2.75 7.60 21.98
C GLU A 5 1.71 8.04 20.94
N GLU A 6 1.47 9.35 20.80
CA GLU A 6 0.52 9.89 19.82
C GLU A 6 1.03 9.67 18.38
N LYS A 7 2.34 9.84 18.17
CA LYS A 7 2.98 9.56 16.87
C LYS A 7 2.94 8.08 16.53
N TYR A 8 3.13 7.22 17.52
CA TYR A 8 3.06 5.77 17.34
C TYR A 8 1.63 5.30 17.04
N ALA A 9 0.62 5.85 17.74
CA ALA A 9 -0.78 5.53 17.47
C ALA A 9 -1.21 5.96 16.05
N ALA A 10 -0.81 7.17 15.62
CA ALA A 10 -1.06 7.63 14.25
C ALA A 10 -0.36 6.74 13.19
N PHE A 11 0.83 6.22 13.52
CA PHE A 11 1.53 5.26 12.68
C PHE A 11 0.78 3.93 12.58
N GLU A 12 0.32 3.35 13.70
CA GLU A 12 -0.45 2.10 13.69
C GLU A 12 -1.77 2.22 12.91
N GLU A 13 -2.47 3.35 13.01
CA GLU A 13 -3.67 3.59 12.22
C GLU A 13 -3.35 3.61 10.71
N THR A 14 -2.24 4.25 10.35
CA THR A 14 -1.75 4.33 8.97
C THR A 14 -1.32 2.96 8.43
N VAL A 15 -0.69 2.13 9.27
CA VAL A 15 -0.31 0.76 8.90
C VAL A 15 -1.54 -0.12 8.68
N ASN A 16 -2.55 -0.03 9.54
CA ASN A 16 -3.78 -0.83 9.43
C ASN A 16 -4.59 -0.54 8.15
N ARG A 17 -4.44 0.65 7.57
CA ARG A 17 -5.07 1.02 6.29
C ARG A 17 -4.17 0.82 5.07
N THR A 18 -2.93 0.39 5.26
CA THR A 18 -1.96 0.17 4.18
C THR A 18 -1.88 -1.30 3.78
N VAL A 19 -1.95 -1.58 2.49
CA VAL A 19 -1.86 -2.92 1.90
C VAL A 19 -0.52 -3.09 1.19
N TYR A 20 0.17 -4.18 1.49
CA TYR A 20 1.38 -4.58 0.77
C TYR A 20 1.01 -5.42 -0.46
N VAL A 21 1.48 -5.00 -1.61
CA VAL A 21 1.25 -5.66 -2.90
C VAL A 21 2.59 -6.10 -3.48
N ASP A 22 2.77 -7.40 -3.64
CA ASP A 22 3.97 -8.00 -4.21
C ASP A 22 3.75 -8.46 -5.66
N ASN A 23 4.84 -8.85 -6.33
CA ASN A 23 4.86 -9.44 -7.65
C ASN A 23 4.23 -8.56 -8.75
N LEU A 24 4.34 -7.23 -8.63
CA LEU A 24 3.84 -6.30 -9.64
C LEU A 24 4.78 -6.28 -10.85
N SER A 25 4.20 -6.25 -12.05
CA SER A 25 4.97 -6.08 -13.26
C SER A 25 5.78 -4.76 -13.25
N PRO A 26 6.99 -4.73 -13.85
CA PRO A 26 7.81 -3.52 -14.00
C PRO A 26 7.14 -2.41 -14.82
N LEU A 27 5.98 -2.68 -15.44
CA LEU A 27 5.20 -1.70 -16.21
C LEU A 27 4.07 -1.02 -15.40
N VAL A 28 3.70 -1.56 -14.24
CA VAL A 28 2.65 -1.00 -13.37
C VAL A 28 3.00 0.41 -12.88
N THR A 29 2.21 1.41 -13.20
CA THR A 29 2.38 2.76 -12.64
C THR A 29 1.46 2.97 -11.46
N GLU A 30 1.70 4.04 -10.70
CA GLU A 30 0.78 4.49 -9.65
C GLU A 30 -0.65 4.64 -10.18
N ALA A 31 -0.82 5.17 -11.40
CA ALA A 31 -2.13 5.33 -12.03
C ALA A 31 -2.86 3.99 -12.24
N VAL A 32 -2.12 2.93 -12.60
CA VAL A 32 -2.69 1.58 -12.78
C VAL A 32 -3.16 1.02 -11.43
N LEU A 33 -2.33 1.14 -10.38
CA LEU A 33 -2.71 0.69 -9.03
C LEU A 33 -3.91 1.48 -8.51
N LYS A 34 -3.90 2.82 -8.64
CA LYS A 34 -5.04 3.67 -8.25
C LYS A 34 -6.32 3.29 -8.98
N THR A 35 -6.25 3.03 -10.28
CA THR A 35 -7.42 2.62 -11.07
C THR A 35 -7.94 1.25 -10.62
N ALA A 36 -7.05 0.29 -10.39
CA ALA A 36 -7.42 -1.06 -9.96
C ALA A 36 -8.02 -1.08 -8.55
N PHE A 37 -7.48 -0.28 -7.62
CA PHE A 37 -7.93 -0.25 -6.23
C PHE A 37 -9.11 0.71 -5.98
N ASN A 38 -9.33 1.70 -6.86
CA ASN A 38 -10.49 2.59 -6.79
C ASN A 38 -11.83 1.85 -6.83
N GLN A 39 -11.88 0.62 -7.36
CA GLN A 39 -13.10 -0.18 -7.36
C GLN A 39 -13.47 -0.70 -5.95
N PHE A 40 -12.49 -0.79 -5.04
CA PHE A 40 -12.67 -1.25 -3.67
C PHE A 40 -12.66 -0.09 -2.67
N GLY A 41 -12.02 1.04 -3.01
CA GLY A 41 -11.92 2.19 -2.13
C GLY A 41 -11.00 3.28 -2.66
N ASN A 42 -11.08 4.48 -2.09
CA ASN A 42 -10.23 5.59 -2.50
C ASN A 42 -8.79 5.36 -2.00
N VAL A 43 -7.83 5.39 -2.91
CA VAL A 43 -6.39 5.26 -2.60
C VAL A 43 -5.82 6.63 -2.25
N GLU A 44 -5.30 6.80 -1.04
CA GLU A 44 -4.65 8.04 -0.62
C GLU A 44 -3.22 8.12 -1.14
N LYS A 45 -2.46 7.05 -0.97
CA LYS A 45 -1.03 7.03 -1.29
C LYS A 45 -0.61 5.68 -1.87
N VAL A 46 0.32 5.74 -2.83
CA VAL A 46 0.99 4.56 -3.37
C VAL A 46 2.49 4.79 -3.28
N GLU A 47 3.20 3.86 -2.66
CA GLU A 47 4.64 3.93 -2.49
C GLU A 47 5.30 2.67 -3.03
N PHE A 48 6.11 2.81 -4.08
CA PHE A 48 6.83 1.67 -4.65
C PHE A 48 8.09 1.38 -3.85
N ILE A 49 8.23 0.13 -3.39
CA ILE A 49 9.44 -0.34 -2.73
C ILE A 49 10.30 -1.02 -3.78
N ALA A 50 11.51 -0.48 -3.98
CA ALA A 50 12.52 -1.12 -4.80
C ALA A 50 13.15 -2.28 -4.04
N ASN A 51 13.09 -3.48 -4.62
CA ASN A 51 13.75 -4.65 -4.06
C ASN A 51 15.24 -4.62 -4.45
N PHE A 52 16.10 -4.22 -3.52
CA PHE A 52 17.55 -4.14 -3.74
C PHE A 52 18.28 -5.47 -3.51
N THR A 53 17.60 -6.50 -2.99
CA THR A 53 18.22 -7.79 -2.65
C THR A 53 18.06 -8.84 -3.75
N GLN A 54 17.06 -8.72 -4.63
CA GLN A 54 16.87 -9.60 -5.77
C GLN A 54 17.48 -9.03 -7.06
N LEU A 55 18.72 -9.41 -7.35
CA LEU A 55 19.50 -9.04 -8.54
C LEU A 55 18.80 -9.35 -9.90
N ARG A 56 17.65 -10.04 -9.91
CA ARG A 56 16.95 -10.51 -11.12
C ARG A 56 15.43 -10.38 -11.08
N SER A 57 14.85 -9.84 -10.02
CA SER A 57 13.41 -9.66 -9.97
C SER A 57 13.05 -8.32 -10.59
N THR A 58 12.45 -8.35 -11.76
CA THR A 58 11.80 -7.17 -12.35
C THR A 58 10.47 -6.87 -11.67
N SER A 59 10.02 -7.76 -10.78
CA SER A 59 8.81 -7.55 -10.01
C SER A 59 9.03 -6.44 -8.99
N ARG A 60 8.12 -5.47 -9.00
CA ARG A 60 8.08 -4.38 -8.03
C ARG A 60 7.12 -4.72 -6.90
N CYS A 61 7.39 -4.17 -5.74
CA CYS A 61 6.47 -4.22 -4.61
C CYS A 61 5.93 -2.80 -4.40
N ALA A 62 4.69 -2.69 -3.92
CA ALA A 62 4.09 -1.40 -3.60
C ALA A 62 3.32 -1.48 -2.28
N LEU A 63 3.40 -0.41 -1.50
CA LEU A 63 2.51 -0.13 -0.39
C LEU A 63 1.39 0.77 -0.90
N VAL A 64 0.15 0.38 -0.65
CA VAL A 64 -1.05 1.12 -1.06
C VAL A 64 -1.81 1.49 0.19
N GLU A 65 -1.83 2.78 0.50
CA GLU A 65 -2.57 3.34 1.61
C GLU A 65 -4.01 3.64 1.16
N MET A 66 -4.96 2.99 1.81
CA MET A 66 -6.39 3.18 1.57
C MET A 66 -6.95 4.22 2.53
N GLN A 67 -8.00 4.93 2.12
CA GLN A 67 -8.69 5.90 2.96
C GLN A 67 -9.34 5.26 4.20
N ASN A 68 -9.75 3.99 4.11
CA ASN A 68 -10.46 3.31 5.20
C ASN A 68 -9.88 1.91 5.46
N PRO A 69 -9.67 1.51 6.74
CA PRO A 69 -9.22 0.16 7.08
C PRO A 69 -10.15 -0.95 6.59
N LYS A 70 -11.46 -0.69 6.43
CA LYS A 70 -12.40 -1.65 5.83
C LYS A 70 -12.10 -1.91 4.35
N GLN A 71 -11.64 -0.90 3.62
CA GLN A 71 -11.27 -1.03 2.21
C GLN A 71 -9.97 -1.84 2.06
N ALA A 72 -8.98 -1.58 2.94
CA ALA A 72 -7.77 -2.40 3.02
C ALA A 72 -8.08 -3.88 3.33
N SER A 73 -9.01 -4.11 4.26
CA SER A 73 -9.47 -5.47 4.62
C SER A 73 -10.20 -6.18 3.47
N LEU A 74 -11.01 -5.45 2.69
CA LEU A 74 -11.68 -5.99 1.50
C LEU A 74 -10.68 -6.43 0.43
N LEU A 75 -9.60 -5.67 0.23
CA LEU A 75 -8.52 -6.05 -0.69
C LEU A 75 -7.86 -7.36 -0.27
N LEU A 76 -7.58 -7.53 1.03
CA LEU A 76 -7.02 -8.76 1.56
C LEU A 76 -7.95 -9.97 1.36
N PHE A 77 -9.27 -9.76 1.38
CA PHE A 77 -10.24 -10.84 1.20
C PHE A 77 -10.48 -11.22 -0.26
N CYS A 78 -10.10 -10.35 -1.21
CA CYS A 78 -10.46 -10.48 -2.62
C CYS A 78 -9.27 -10.82 -3.53
N LEU A 79 -8.04 -10.72 -3.02
CA LEU A 79 -6.77 -11.09 -3.69
C LEU A 79 -6.31 -12.48 -3.24
#